data_AF-A0A926YZA5-F1
#
_entry.id   AF-A0A926YZA5-F1
#
_cell.length_a   1.000
_cell.length_b   1.000
_cell.length_c   1.000
_cell.angle_alpha   90.00
_cell.angle_beta   90.00
_cell.angle_gamma   90.00
#
_symmetry.space_group_name_H-M   'P 1'
#
loop_
_entity.id
_entity.type
_entity.pdbx_description
1 polymer ?
#
loop_
_entity_poly.entity_id
_entity_poly.type
_entity_poly.pdbx_seq_one_letter_code
_entity_poly.pdbx_strand_id
1 'polypeptide(L)'
;MQPALIRLVDQLRKHLETSDWKDASIEVQDLPHYKICLEKSGQRFEVNLWDLCYRICAQDLQPSATPDTSSVDPSLLDEAGEIDWQRIDYKANAVVAQTLRELDESLTQPN
;
A
#
# COMPACT_ATOMS: atom_id res chain seq x y z
N MET A 1 12.11 5.15 -4.20
CA MET A 1 10.64 5.00 -4.36
C MET A 1 10.26 3.95 -5.41
N GLN A 2 10.81 3.98 -6.63
CA GLN A 2 10.45 3.04 -7.71
C GLN A 2 10.45 1.53 -7.31
N PRO A 3 11.42 1.05 -6.51
CA PRO A 3 11.45 -0.36 -6.11
C PRO A 3 10.34 -0.77 -5.12
N ALA A 4 9.93 0.15 -4.23
CA ALA A 4 8.85 -0.09 -3.26
C ALA A 4 7.50 -0.17 -3.96
N LEU A 5 7.26 0.68 -4.97
CA LEU A 5 6.03 0.65 -5.77
C LEU A 5 5.86 -0.69 -6.50
N ILE A 6 6.92 -1.20 -7.12
CA ILE A 6 6.88 -2.50 -7.82
C ILE A 6 6.49 -3.62 -6.85
N ARG A 7 7.10 -3.65 -5.66
CA ARG A 7 6.82 -4.65 -4.63
C ARG A 7 5.42 -4.53 -4.05
N LEU A 8 4.97 -3.31 -3.80
CA LEU A 8 3.61 -3.05 -3.37
C LEU A 8 2.59 -3.57 -4.38
N VAL A 9 2.75 -3.25 -5.66
CA VAL A 9 1.84 -3.71 -6.74
C VAL A 9 1.89 -5.23 -6.89
N ASP A 10 3.06 -5.85 -6.77
CA ASP A 10 3.23 -7.30 -6.81
C ASP A 10 2.48 -7.99 -5.66
N GLN A 11 2.62 -7.49 -4.43
CA GLN A 11 1.90 -8.01 -3.27
C GLN A 11 0.40 -7.77 -3.39
N LEU A 12 -0.04 -6.59 -3.87
CA LEU A 12 -1.45 -6.32 -4.16
C LEU A 12 -2.02 -7.36 -5.11
N ARG A 13 -1.36 -7.60 -6.26
CA ARG A 13 -1.83 -8.59 -7.22
C ARG A 13 -1.96 -9.98 -6.59
N LYS A 14 -0.96 -10.43 -5.84
CA LYS A 14 -0.99 -11.73 -5.14
C LYS A 14 -2.17 -11.87 -4.19
N HIS A 15 -2.42 -10.84 -3.37
CA HIS A 15 -3.54 -10.86 -2.42
C HIS A 15 -4.89 -10.81 -3.15
N LEU A 16 -4.99 -10.02 -4.23
CA LEU A 16 -6.18 -9.94 -5.07
C LEU A 16 -6.50 -11.25 -5.78
N GLU A 17 -5.49 -11.99 -6.24
CA GLU A 17 -5.66 -13.32 -6.83
C GLU A 17 -6.26 -14.33 -5.84
N THR A 18 -6.00 -14.18 -4.54
CA THR A 18 -6.51 -15.07 -3.49
C THR A 18 -7.81 -14.58 -2.84
N SER A 19 -8.30 -13.40 -3.20
CA SER A 19 -9.45 -12.78 -2.53
C SER A 19 -10.63 -12.58 -3.47
N ASP A 20 -11.84 -12.44 -2.91
CA ASP A 20 -13.08 -12.23 -3.67
C ASP A 20 -13.20 -10.82 -4.30
N TRP A 21 -12.13 -10.04 -4.33
CA TRP A 21 -12.08 -8.73 -4.97
C TRP A 21 -12.09 -8.91 -6.50
N LYS A 22 -13.28 -8.86 -7.08
CA LYS A 22 -13.49 -8.94 -8.54
C LYS A 22 -13.29 -7.54 -9.12
N ASP A 23 -12.30 -7.39 -10.01
CA ASP A 23 -12.05 -6.17 -10.77
C ASP A 23 -11.22 -5.07 -10.07
N ALA A 24 -10.06 -5.46 -9.54
CA ALA A 24 -9.01 -4.51 -9.20
C ALA A 24 -8.38 -3.90 -10.46
N SER A 25 -8.67 -2.62 -10.71
CA SER A 25 -8.08 -1.86 -11.82
C SER A 25 -7.14 -0.77 -11.29
N ILE A 26 -5.96 -0.65 -11.89
CA ILE A 26 -5.04 0.46 -11.60
C ILE A 26 -5.45 1.61 -12.52
N GLU A 27 -5.95 2.69 -11.93
CA GLU A 27 -6.28 3.92 -12.67
C GLU A 27 -5.18 4.96 -12.43
N VAL A 28 -4.53 5.37 -13.52
CA VAL A 28 -3.53 6.45 -13.51
C VAL A 28 -4.24 7.72 -13.92
N GLN A 29 -4.70 8.49 -12.93
CA GLN A 29 -5.50 9.69 -13.18
C GLN A 29 -4.61 10.91 -13.47
N ASP A 30 -3.56 11.12 -12.67
CA ASP A 30 -2.56 12.17 -12.87
C ASP A 30 -1.22 11.76 -12.22
N LEU A 31 -0.13 11.75 -12.97
CA LEU A 31 1.21 11.59 -12.41
C LEU A 31 1.49 12.74 -11.43
N PRO A 32 2.03 12.50 -10.21
CA PRO A 32 2.63 11.26 -9.69
C PRO A 32 1.70 10.36 -8.85
N HIS A 33 0.38 10.62 -8.83
CA HIS A 33 -0.57 9.95 -7.96
C HIS A 33 -1.20 8.73 -8.65
N TYR A 34 -0.64 7.55 -8.40
CA TYR A 34 -1.22 6.28 -8.83
C TYR A 34 -2.33 5.86 -7.86
N LYS A 35 -3.53 5.55 -8.38
CA LYS A 35 -4.64 5.01 -7.59
C LYS A 35 -5.03 3.62 -8.09
N ILE A 36 -5.53 2.80 -7.19
CA ILE A 36 -6.18 1.53 -7.51
C ILE A 36 -7.64 1.64 -7.15
N CYS A 37 -8.49 1.28 -8.10
CA CYS A 37 -9.90 1.07 -7.88
C CYS A 37 -10.13 -0.41 -7.65
N LEU A 38 -10.61 -0.74 -6.46
CA LEU A 38 -11.00 -2.08 -6.05
C LEU A 38 -12.52 -2.13 -6.01
N GLU A 39 -13.13 -3.05 -6.75
CA GLU A 39 -14.56 -3.29 -6.67
C GLU A 39 -14.83 -4.62 -5.95
N LYS A 40 -15.83 -4.62 -5.06
CA LYS A 40 -16.32 -5.85 -4.43
C LYS A 40 -17.78 -5.66 -4.05
N SER A 41 -18.61 -6.63 -4.44
CA SER A 41 -20.06 -6.65 -4.14
C SER A 41 -20.80 -5.36 -4.56
N GLY A 42 -20.35 -4.67 -5.62
CA GLY A 42 -20.95 -3.42 -6.10
C GLY A 42 -20.53 -2.15 -5.35
N GLN A 43 -19.59 -2.25 -4.41
CA GLN A 43 -18.94 -1.11 -3.78
C GLN A 43 -17.53 -0.92 -4.38
N ARG A 44 -17.23 0.31 -4.78
CA ARG A 44 -15.92 0.71 -5.33
C ARG A 44 -15.14 1.47 -4.28
N PHE A 45 -13.89 1.06 -4.08
CA PHE A 45 -12.93 1.69 -3.19
C PHE A 45 -11.73 2.18 -3.97
N GLU A 46 -11.28 3.39 -3.64
CA GLU A 46 -10.08 3.98 -4.25
C GLU A 46 -8.94 4.01 -3.23
N VAL A 47 -7.84 3.38 -3.58
CA VAL A 47 -6.64 3.30 -2.74
C VAL A 47 -5.49 4.02 -3.43
N ASN A 48 -4.89 4.99 -2.74
CA ASN A 48 -3.72 5.71 -3.25
C ASN A 48 -2.44 4.90 -3.03
N LEU A 49 -1.78 4.49 -4.11
CA LEU A 49 -0.54 3.73 -4.04
C LEU A 49 0.62 4.54 -3.48
N TRP A 50 0.61 5.87 -3.65
CA TRP A 50 1.66 6.73 -3.12
C TRP A 50 1.63 6.75 -1.59
N ASP A 51 0.44 6.84 -0.99
CA ASP A 51 0.26 6.79 0.46
C ASP A 51 0.71 5.43 1.03
N LEU A 52 0.40 4.34 0.32
CA LEU A 52 0.88 3.01 0.71
C LEU A 52 2.40 2.87 0.59
N CYS A 53 3.01 3.38 -0.49
CA CYS A 53 4.47 3.43 -0.63
C CYS A 53 5.11 4.22 0.52
N TYR A 54 4.46 5.30 0.94
CA TYR A 54 4.92 6.10 2.06
C TYR A 54 4.83 5.34 3.38
N ARG A 55 3.74 4.61 3.62
CA ARG A 55 3.60 3.73 4.80
C ARG A 55 4.68 2.64 4.86
N ILE A 56 5.14 2.14 3.71
CA ILE A 56 6.26 1.19 3.66
C ILE A 56 7.58 1.88 4.03
N CYS A 57 7.81 3.07 3.47
CA CYS A 57 9.02 3.86 3.66
C CYS A 57 9.14 4.53 5.04
N ALA A 58 8.01 4.78 5.71
CA ALA A 58 7.94 5.42 7.01
C ALA A 58 7.87 4.38 8.14
N GLN A 59 8.40 4.74 9.31
CA GLN A 59 8.42 3.87 10.47
C GLN A 59 7.07 3.87 11.21
N ASP A 60 6.36 5.00 11.18
CA ASP A 60 5.06 5.20 11.79
C ASP A 60 4.37 6.40 11.13
N LEU A 61 3.54 6.18 10.11
CA LEU A 61 2.79 7.27 9.49
C LEU A 61 1.60 7.61 10.39
N GLN A 62 1.83 8.47 11.38
CA GLN A 62 0.73 9.10 12.11
C GLN A 62 -0.08 9.96 11.11
N PRO A 63 -1.42 9.83 11.03
CA PRO A 63 -2.24 10.55 10.06
C PRO A 63 -2.19 12.08 10.22
N SER A 64 -1.57 12.61 11.29
CA SER A 64 -1.36 14.04 11.52
C SER A 64 0.03 14.55 11.14
N ALA A 65 0.93 13.71 10.64
CA ALA A 65 2.30 14.12 10.32
C ALA A 65 2.33 14.85 8.97
N THR A 66 2.88 16.07 8.96
CA THR A 66 3.15 16.79 7.71
C THR A 66 4.24 16.07 6.91
N PRO A 67 4.10 15.94 5.58
CA PRO A 67 5.03 15.19 4.73
C PRO A 67 6.47 15.71 4.79
N ASP A 68 6.68 16.95 5.22
CA ASP A 68 8.00 17.59 5.30
C ASP A 68 8.86 17.15 6.49
N THR A 69 8.34 16.34 7.43
CA THR A 69 9.07 15.92 8.64
C THR A 69 9.25 14.40 8.77
N SER A 70 8.74 13.61 7.84
CA SER A 70 8.82 12.16 7.98
C SER A 70 10.25 11.69 7.71
N SER A 71 10.91 11.25 8.77
CA SER A 71 12.19 10.57 8.65
C SER A 71 11.98 9.23 7.95
N VAL A 72 12.76 8.97 6.89
CA VAL A 72 12.82 7.67 6.22
C VAL A 72 13.21 6.64 7.27
N ASP A 73 12.49 5.52 7.33
CA ASP A 73 12.79 4.47 8.29
C ASP A 73 14.20 3.92 8.00
N PRO A 74 15.18 4.16 8.89
CA PRO A 74 16.56 3.75 8.67
C PRO A 74 16.69 2.23 8.68
N SER A 75 15.70 1.52 9.23
CA SER A 75 15.67 0.06 9.21
C SER A 75 15.39 -0.54 7.83
N LEU A 76 15.04 0.29 6.83
CA LEU A 76 14.97 -0.14 5.43
C LEU A 76 16.34 -0.29 4.80
N LEU A 77 17.39 0.09 5.52
CA LEU A 77 18.77 -0.14 5.13
C LEU A 77 19.35 -1.26 6.00
N ASP A 78 20.16 -2.12 5.38
CA ASP A 78 20.90 -3.16 6.07
C ASP A 78 22.14 -2.60 6.79
N GLU A 79 22.92 -3.47 7.43
CA GLU A 79 24.14 -3.07 8.15
C GLU A 79 25.23 -2.47 7.24
N ALA A 80 25.15 -2.68 5.92
CA ALA A 80 26.03 -2.07 4.92
C ALA A 80 25.52 -0.71 4.42
N GLY A 81 24.31 -0.29 4.83
CA GLY A 81 23.65 0.90 4.33
C GLY A 81 23.00 0.71 2.95
N GLU A 82 22.87 -0.54 2.50
CA GLU A 82 22.17 -0.90 1.27
C GLU A 82 20.69 -1.15 1.54
N ILE A 83 19.87 -1.11 0.49
CA ILE A 83 18.42 -1.29 0.62
C ILE A 83 18.08 -2.73 1.01
N ASP A 84 17.43 -2.92 2.16
CA ASP A 84 16.90 -4.21 2.60
C ASP A 84 15.60 -4.54 1.84
N TRP A 85 15.77 -5.23 0.71
CA TRP A 85 14.68 -5.67 -0.14
C TRP A 85 13.70 -6.62 0.55
N GLN A 86 14.18 -7.46 1.47
CA GLN A 86 13.32 -8.41 2.19
C GLN A 86 12.41 -7.66 3.16
N ARG A 87 12.94 -6.66 3.85
CA ARG A 87 12.18 -5.84 4.78
C ARG A 87 11.14 -4.96 4.08
N ILE A 88 11.47 -4.41 2.91
CA ILE A 88 10.50 -3.71 2.07
C ILE A 88 9.38 -4.64 1.62
N ASP A 89 9.70 -5.87 1.18
CA ASP A 89 8.69 -6.84 0.74
C ASP A 89 7.78 -7.27 1.91
N TYR A 90 8.36 -7.52 3.09
CA TYR A 90 7.61 -7.85 4.30
C TYR A 90 6.66 -6.72 4.71
N LYS A 91 7.16 -5.48 4.75
CA LYS A 91 6.32 -4.30 5.02
C LYS A 91 5.25 -4.11 3.96
N ALA A 92 5.58 -4.28 2.68
CA ALA A 92 4.60 -4.18 1.60
C ALA A 92 3.48 -5.20 1.76
N ASN A 93 3.81 -6.45 2.07
CA ASN A 93 2.81 -7.48 2.35
C ASN A 93 1.91 -7.11 3.54
N ALA A 94 2.50 -6.64 4.64
CA ALA A 94 1.75 -6.22 5.82
C ALA A 94 0.80 -5.04 5.53
N VAL A 95 1.28 -4.03 4.80
CA VAL A 95 0.49 -2.85 4.40
C VAL A 95 -0.67 -3.27 3.50
N VAL A 96 -0.44 -4.13 2.52
CA VAL A 96 -1.48 -4.63 1.61
C VAL A 96 -2.53 -5.44 2.36
N ALA A 97 -2.11 -6.38 3.21
CA ALA A 97 -3.01 -7.20 4.00
C ALA A 97 -3.88 -6.33 4.92
N GLN A 98 -3.28 -5.33 5.56
CA GLN A 98 -3.99 -4.39 6.42
C GLN A 98 -4.99 -3.53 5.63
N THR A 99 -4.60 -2.99 4.48
CA THR A 99 -5.51 -2.20 3.63
C THR A 99 -6.69 -3.02 3.14
N LEU A 100 -6.47 -4.24 2.65
CA LEU A 100 -7.59 -5.10 2.22
C LEU A 100 -8.53 -5.43 3.38
N ARG A 101 -7.99 -5.65 4.59
CA ARG A 101 -8.78 -5.87 5.80
C ARG A 101 -9.65 -4.66 6.16
N GLU A 102 -9.08 -3.46 6.12
CA GLU A 102 -9.81 -2.20 6.40
C GLU A 102 -10.95 -1.99 5.40
N LEU A 103 -10.73 -2.34 4.13
CA LEU A 103 -11.75 -2.28 3.09
C LEU A 103 -12.85 -3.33 3.31
N ASP A 104 -12.48 -4.55 3.67
CA ASP A 104 -13.43 -5.62 4.03
C ASP A 104 -14.27 -5.26 5.28
N GLU A 105 -13.68 -4.63 6.28
CA GLU A 105 -14.41 -4.10 7.45
C GLU A 105 -15.39 -2.99 7.04
N SER A 106 -14.97 -2.11 6.12
CA SER A 106 -15.82 -1.05 5.57
C SER A 106 -17.02 -1.58 4.75
N LEU A 107 -16.87 -2.75 4.11
CA LEU A 107 -17.97 -3.47 3.45
C LEU A 107 -18.94 -4.10 4.46
N THR A 108 -18.47 -4.46 5.65
CA THR A 108 -19.24 -5.24 6.63
C THR A 108 -20.02 -4.35 7.60
N GLN A 109 -19.74 -3.05 7.68
CA GLN A 109 -20.54 -2.13 8.49
C GLN A 109 -21.86 -1.77 7.78
N PRO A 110 -23.03 -2.18 8.31
CA PRO A 110 -24.31 -1.70 7.81
C PRO A 110 -24.42 -0.23 8.16
N ASN A 111 -24.58 0.63 7.14
CA ASN A 111 -25.13 1.97 7.32
C ASN A 111 -26.65 1.88 7.46
#